data_AF-A0AAN4J1J9-F1
#
_entry.id   AF-A0AAN4J1J9-F1
#
_cell.length_a   1.000
_cell.length_b   1.000
_cell.length_c   1.000
_cell.angle_alpha   90.00
_cell.angle_beta   90.00
_cell.angle_gamma   90.00
#
_symmetry.space_group_name_H-M   'P 1'
#
loop_
_entity.id
_entity.type
_entity.pdbx_description
1 polymer ?
#
loop_
_entity_poly.entity_id
_entity_poly.type
_entity_poly.pdbx_seq_one_letter_code
_entity_poly.pdbx_strand_id
1 'polypeptide(L)'
;MAFKHYDVVRAASPSDLAEKLTHKLKEGWQPFGSPVAITPYTLMQAIAAEGDVVVSGATEPEWYYVIVLAGQSNAMAYGEGLPLPDSYDAPHPRIKQLARRNTVTPGGEVCVFNDIIPADHCLHDVQDMSTINHPRADLSKGQYGCVGQGLHIAKKLLPYIPN
;
A
#
# COMPACT_ATOMS: atom_id res chain seq x y z
N MET A 1 -4.30 -13.15 28.22
CA MET A 1 -4.03 -12.16 27.17
C MET A 1 -4.03 -12.91 25.85
N ALA A 2 -4.82 -12.48 24.86
CA ALA A 2 -4.96 -13.19 23.59
C ALA A 2 -4.50 -12.26 22.46
N PHE A 3 -3.36 -12.60 21.85
CA PHE A 3 -2.88 -11.94 20.65
C PHE A 3 -3.90 -12.08 19.53
N LYS A 4 -4.25 -10.96 18.88
CA LYS A 4 -5.22 -10.92 17.76
C LYS A 4 -4.55 -10.83 16.40
N HIS A 5 -3.33 -10.32 16.36
CA HIS A 5 -2.56 -10.10 15.13
C HIS A 5 -1.20 -10.76 15.25
N TYR A 6 -0.74 -11.34 14.14
CA TYR A 6 0.57 -11.98 14.00
C TYR A 6 1.22 -11.52 12.70
N ASP A 7 2.52 -11.24 12.75
CA ASP A 7 3.33 -10.85 11.59
C ASP A 7 4.76 -11.38 11.79
N VAL A 8 5.61 -11.26 10.77
CA VAL A 8 7.00 -11.74 10.79
C VAL A 8 7.93 -10.67 10.27
N VAL A 9 8.93 -10.30 11.06
CA VAL A 9 10.03 -9.44 10.63
C VAL A 9 11.12 -10.31 10.00
N ARG A 10 11.52 -9.99 8.77
CA ARG A 10 12.65 -10.62 8.07
C ARG A 10 13.82 -9.66 7.94
N ALA A 11 15.02 -10.14 8.24
CA ALA A 11 16.23 -9.34 8.21
C ALA A 11 17.44 -10.10 7.66
N ALA A 12 18.34 -9.37 7.01
CA ALA A 12 19.56 -9.94 6.43
C ALA A 12 20.72 -10.08 7.43
N SER A 13 20.62 -9.41 8.58
CA SER A 13 21.64 -9.40 9.64
C SER A 13 21.03 -9.13 11.02
N PRO A 14 21.76 -9.40 12.12
CA PRO A 14 21.29 -9.07 13.47
C PRO A 14 20.99 -7.58 13.67
N SER A 15 21.77 -6.67 13.07
CA SER A 15 21.54 -5.23 13.17
C SER A 15 20.30 -4.78 12.40
N ASP A 16 20.10 -5.30 11.18
CA ASP A 16 18.88 -5.07 10.38
C ASP A 16 17.63 -5.59 11.12
N LEU A 17 17.76 -6.73 11.80
CA LEU A 17 16.67 -7.27 12.63
C LEU A 17 16.34 -6.35 13.80
N ALA A 18 17.35 -5.85 14.51
CA ALA A 18 17.17 -4.96 15.65
C ALA A 18 16.49 -3.64 15.24
N GLU A 19 16.90 -3.06 14.11
CA GLU A 19 16.31 -1.84 13.57
C GLU A 19 14.84 -2.02 13.20
N LYS A 20 14.53 -3.05 12.40
CA LYS A 20 13.15 -3.37 12.00
C LYS A 20 12.25 -3.71 13.19
N LEU A 21 12.77 -4.43 14.19
CA LEU A 21 12.03 -4.71 15.42
C LEU A 21 11.76 -3.44 16.22
N THR A 22 12.72 -2.51 16.29
CA THR A 22 12.54 -1.24 17.00
C THR A 22 11.39 -0.42 16.39
N HIS A 23 11.25 -0.46 15.06
CA HIS A 23 10.11 0.18 14.38
C HIS A 23 8.78 -0.49 14.76
N LYS A 24 8.70 -1.82 14.66
CA LYS A 24 7.50 -2.60 15.00
C LYS A 24 7.09 -2.45 16.48
N LEU A 25 8.04 -2.32 17.39
CA LEU A 25 7.75 -2.05 18.81
C LEU A 25 7.03 -0.71 19.01
N LYS A 26 7.39 0.34 18.25
CA LYS A 26 6.72 1.64 18.30
C LYS A 26 5.27 1.58 17.77
N GLU A 27 5.01 0.68 16.83
CA GLU A 27 3.67 0.36 16.29
C GLU A 27 2.80 -0.47 17.25
N GLY A 28 3.31 -0.83 18.45
CA GLY A 28 2.57 -1.63 19.43
C GLY A 28 2.65 -3.15 19.20
N TRP A 29 3.55 -3.60 18.32
CA TRP A 29 3.90 -5.02 18.24
C TRP A 29 4.84 -5.42 19.36
N GLN A 30 4.86 -6.71 19.67
CA GLN A 30 5.83 -7.31 20.58
C GLN A 30 6.41 -8.61 20.01
N PRO A 31 7.70 -8.92 20.26
CA PRO A 31 8.31 -10.19 19.88
C PRO A 31 7.53 -11.37 20.44
N PHE A 32 7.22 -12.31 19.57
CA PHE A 32 6.59 -13.57 19.92
C PHE A 32 7.63 -14.70 19.84
N GLY A 33 8.25 -14.99 20.98
CA GLY A 33 9.36 -15.95 21.07
C GLY A 33 10.70 -15.36 20.61
N SER A 34 11.68 -16.24 20.39
CA SER A 34 13.05 -15.85 20.01
C SER A 34 13.23 -15.78 18.48
N PRO A 35 14.18 -14.98 17.97
CA PRO A 35 14.51 -14.98 16.55
C PRO A 35 15.04 -16.33 16.09
N VAL A 36 14.74 -16.69 14.84
CA VAL A 36 15.20 -17.91 14.18
C VAL A 36 16.03 -17.55 12.96
N ALA A 37 17.19 -18.19 12.80
CA ALA A 37 17.96 -18.13 11.57
C ALA A 37 17.45 -19.20 10.59
N ILE A 38 16.94 -18.81 9.42
CA ILE A 38 16.53 -19.76 8.37
C ILE A 38 17.70 -20.09 7.46
N THR A 39 18.55 -19.09 7.19
CA THR A 39 19.77 -19.22 6.41
C THR A 39 20.87 -18.39 7.09
N PRO A 40 22.15 -18.54 6.71
CA PRO A 40 23.24 -17.72 7.26
C PRO A 40 23.01 -16.20 7.12
N TYR A 41 22.16 -15.78 6.18
CA TYR A 41 21.90 -14.37 5.87
C TYR A 41 20.43 -14.01 6.04
N THR A 42 19.66 -14.79 6.81
CA THR A 42 18.24 -14.50 7.01
C THR A 42 17.82 -14.85 8.41
N LEU A 43 17.49 -13.82 9.17
CA LEU A 43 16.86 -13.90 10.48
C LEU A 43 15.37 -13.61 10.35
N MET A 44 14.56 -14.32 11.12
CA MET A 44 13.14 -14.04 11.32
C MET A 44 12.80 -13.87 12.78
N GLN A 45 11.96 -12.88 13.09
CA GLN A 45 11.33 -12.74 14.38
C GLN A 45 9.82 -12.69 14.17
N ALA A 46 9.10 -13.65 14.76
CA ALA A 46 7.65 -13.56 14.86
C ALA A 46 7.28 -12.42 15.81
N ILE A 47 6.26 -11.65 15.45
CA ILE A 47 5.72 -10.56 16.27
C ILE A 47 4.22 -10.72 16.39
N ALA A 48 3.67 -10.27 17.50
CA ALA A 48 2.24 -10.33 17.76
C ALA A 48 1.77 -9.06 18.48
N ALA A 49 0.48 -8.77 18.40
CA ALA A 49 -0.13 -7.60 19.05
C ALA A 49 -1.51 -7.93 19.63
N GLU A 50 -1.86 -7.26 20.72
CA GLU A 50 -3.11 -7.50 21.49
C GLU A 50 -4.24 -6.51 21.15
N GLY A 51 -3.90 -5.29 20.74
CA GLY A 51 -4.86 -4.23 20.37
C GLY A 51 -5.03 -4.05 18.86
N ASP A 52 -5.82 -3.05 18.47
CA ASP A 52 -5.82 -2.56 17.08
C ASP A 52 -4.41 -2.07 16.79
N VAL A 53 -3.68 -2.85 16.00
CA VAL A 53 -2.35 -2.45 15.57
C VAL A 53 -2.55 -1.17 14.77
N VAL A 54 -2.07 -0.07 15.34
CA VAL A 54 -1.77 1.09 14.52
C VAL A 54 -0.61 0.61 13.66
N VAL A 55 -0.92 0.07 12.47
CA VAL A 55 0.03 0.06 11.37
C VAL A 55 0.22 1.54 11.08
N SER A 56 1.00 2.22 11.93
CA SER A 56 1.26 3.64 11.84
C SER A 56 1.98 3.75 10.53
N GLY A 57 1.20 4.17 9.53
CA GLY A 57 1.59 4.20 8.14
C GLY A 57 2.99 4.75 8.07
N ALA A 58 3.82 4.02 7.31
CA ALA A 58 5.16 4.43 6.92
C ALA A 58 5.31 5.94 7.05
N THR A 59 6.21 6.38 7.94
CA THR A 59 6.62 7.78 7.98
C THR A 59 6.82 8.23 6.54
N GLU A 60 6.32 9.41 6.19
CA GLU A 60 6.45 9.92 4.83
C GLU A 60 7.91 9.76 4.40
N PRO A 61 8.17 9.04 3.28
CA PRO A 61 9.52 8.70 2.92
C PRO A 61 10.27 9.98 2.58
N GLU A 62 11.58 10.00 2.84
CA GLU A 62 12.43 11.17 2.51
C GLU A 62 12.43 11.48 1.00
N TRP A 63 12.14 10.48 0.17
CA TRP A 63 12.12 10.57 -1.29
C TRP A 63 11.26 9.45 -1.90
N TYR A 64 10.89 9.62 -3.16
CA TYR A 64 10.11 8.62 -3.92
C TYR A 64 10.90 8.14 -5.15
N TYR A 65 10.85 6.83 -5.42
CA TYR A 65 11.15 6.34 -6.78
C TYR A 65 9.98 6.71 -7.69
N VAL A 66 10.27 7.44 -8.77
CA VAL A 66 9.25 7.92 -9.71
C VAL A 66 9.16 6.98 -10.92
N ILE A 67 7.94 6.53 -11.21
CA ILE A 67 7.61 5.76 -12.42
C ILE A 67 6.57 6.56 -13.18
N VAL A 68 6.89 6.96 -14.41
CA VAL A 68 5.95 7.66 -15.28
C VAL A 68 5.15 6.65 -16.08
N LEU A 69 3.82 6.70 -15.93
CA LEU A 69 2.88 5.95 -16.76
C LEU A 69 2.27 6.91 -17.78
N ALA A 70 2.28 6.51 -19.05
CA ALA A 70 1.72 7.31 -20.13
C ALA A 70 1.28 6.38 -21.27
N GLY A 71 0.33 6.85 -22.07
CA GLY A 71 -0.19 6.13 -23.21
C GLY A 71 -1.68 6.38 -23.38
N GLN A 72 -2.33 5.44 -24.06
CA GLN A 72 -3.78 5.41 -24.26
C GLN A 72 -4.45 4.44 -23.28
N SER A 73 -5.66 3.98 -23.60
CA SER A 73 -6.50 3.11 -22.76
C SER A 73 -5.77 1.96 -22.05
N ASN A 74 -4.94 1.20 -22.75
CA ASN A 74 -4.23 0.04 -22.17
C ASN A 74 -3.11 0.42 -21.18
N ALA A 75 -2.75 1.70 -21.07
CA ALA A 75 -1.79 2.20 -20.08
C ALA A 75 -2.48 2.70 -18.79
N MET A 76 -3.81 2.75 -18.76
CA MET A 76 -4.60 3.35 -17.69
C MET A 76 -5.79 2.46 -17.28
N ALA A 77 -6.69 2.97 -16.45
CA ALA A 77 -7.80 2.22 -15.89
C ALA A 77 -8.93 1.92 -16.90
N TYR A 78 -8.75 0.88 -17.71
CA TYR A 78 -9.76 0.36 -18.66
C TYR A 78 -10.21 -1.08 -18.33
N GLY A 79 -9.69 -1.70 -17.27
CA GLY A 79 -10.18 -2.97 -16.80
C GLY A 79 -11.59 -2.83 -16.23
N GLU A 80 -12.57 -3.49 -16.83
CA GLU A 80 -13.99 -3.41 -16.44
C GLU A 80 -14.36 -4.35 -15.27
N GLY A 81 -13.42 -5.15 -14.79
CA GLY A 81 -13.62 -6.03 -13.64
C GLY A 81 -13.93 -5.25 -12.36
N LEU A 82 -14.65 -5.88 -11.43
CA LEU A 82 -14.96 -5.29 -10.13
C LEU A 82 -13.67 -4.97 -9.35
N PRO A 83 -13.45 -3.72 -8.91
CA PRO A 83 -12.33 -3.40 -8.04
C PRO A 83 -12.41 -4.12 -6.69
N LEU A 84 -11.25 -4.52 -6.17
CA LEU A 84 -11.08 -5.29 -4.94
C LEU A 84 -10.23 -4.52 -3.90
N PRO A 85 -10.73 -3.38 -3.38
CA PRO A 85 -9.96 -2.46 -2.52
C PRO A 85 -9.57 -3.07 -1.16
N ASP A 86 -10.22 -4.15 -0.72
CA ASP A 86 -9.83 -4.87 0.49
C ASP A 86 -8.69 -5.88 0.26
N SER A 87 -8.25 -6.08 -1.00
CA SER A 87 -7.23 -7.09 -1.35
C SER A 87 -6.26 -6.60 -2.42
N TYR A 88 -6.36 -7.10 -3.66
CA TYR A 88 -5.41 -6.83 -4.74
C TYR A 88 -5.31 -5.36 -5.10
N ASP A 89 -6.39 -4.61 -4.93
CA ASP A 89 -6.50 -3.19 -5.28
C ASP A 89 -6.34 -2.26 -4.06
N ALA A 90 -6.02 -2.82 -2.89
CA ALA A 90 -5.84 -2.03 -1.67
C ALA A 90 -4.74 -0.97 -1.82
N PRO A 91 -4.97 0.31 -1.52
CA PRO A 91 -3.90 1.31 -1.47
C PRO A 91 -2.79 0.92 -0.49
N HIS A 92 -1.58 1.43 -0.70
CA HIS A 92 -0.47 1.23 0.22
C HIS A 92 0.09 2.58 0.71
N PRO A 93 0.39 2.77 2.00
CA PRO A 93 0.85 4.06 2.54
C PRO A 93 2.06 4.67 1.82
N ARG A 94 2.98 3.81 1.35
CA ARG A 94 4.21 4.18 0.62
C ARG A 94 4.04 4.36 -0.89
N ILE A 95 2.86 4.05 -1.46
CA ILE A 95 2.62 4.18 -2.90
C ILE A 95 1.71 5.38 -3.13
N LYS A 96 2.25 6.36 -3.84
CA LYS A 96 1.59 7.64 -4.10
C LYS A 96 1.45 7.88 -5.60
N GLN A 97 0.60 8.83 -5.95
CA GLN A 97 0.46 9.37 -7.30
C GLN A 97 0.36 10.90 -7.22
N LEU A 98 0.52 11.56 -8.37
CA LEU A 98 0.28 12.99 -8.49
C LEU A 98 -1.20 13.23 -8.83
N ALA A 99 -1.86 14.08 -8.06
CA ALA A 99 -3.27 14.37 -8.23
C ALA A 99 -3.56 15.16 -9.52
N ARG A 100 -4.62 14.78 -10.23
CA ARG A 100 -5.22 15.56 -11.34
C ARG A 100 -6.66 15.98 -11.12
N ARG A 101 -7.47 15.11 -10.51
CA ARG A 101 -8.89 15.34 -10.21
C ARG A 101 -9.05 16.38 -9.09
N ASN A 102 -10.29 16.81 -8.82
CA ASN A 102 -10.62 17.75 -7.74
C ASN A 102 -10.74 17.08 -6.36
N THR A 103 -10.88 15.76 -6.32
CA THR A 103 -10.89 14.96 -5.09
C THR A 103 -10.04 13.70 -5.28
N VAL A 104 -9.48 13.17 -4.18
CA VAL A 104 -8.61 11.97 -4.16
C VAL A 104 -9.35 10.73 -4.66
N THR A 105 -10.58 10.55 -4.18
CA THR A 105 -11.52 9.53 -4.65
C THR A 105 -12.85 10.23 -4.98
N PRO A 106 -13.78 9.60 -5.71
CA PRO A 106 -15.10 10.19 -5.94
C PRO A 106 -15.82 10.53 -4.63
N GLY A 107 -16.08 11.82 -4.40
CA GLY A 107 -16.71 12.32 -3.17
C GLY A 107 -15.80 12.33 -1.93
N GLY A 108 -14.50 12.04 -2.10
CA GLY A 108 -13.51 12.06 -1.03
C GLY A 108 -12.92 13.44 -0.75
N GLU A 109 -11.77 13.47 -0.10
CA GLU A 109 -11.05 14.70 0.23
C GLU A 109 -10.65 15.47 -1.02
N VAL A 110 -10.68 16.81 -0.92
CA VAL A 110 -10.24 17.71 -1.98
C VAL A 110 -8.74 17.58 -2.17
N CYS A 111 -8.29 17.54 -3.42
CA CYS A 111 -6.88 17.64 -3.79
C CYS A 111 -6.70 18.71 -4.88
N VAL A 112 -5.52 19.30 -4.94
CA VAL A 112 -5.11 20.19 -6.03
C VAL A 112 -4.16 19.49 -6.98
N PHE A 113 -4.02 20.06 -8.18
CA PHE A 113 -3.14 19.51 -9.21
C PHE A 113 -1.70 19.32 -8.67
N ASN A 114 -1.15 18.12 -8.87
CA ASN A 114 0.14 17.64 -8.41
C ASN A 114 0.30 17.41 -6.89
N ASP A 115 -0.77 17.42 -6.10
CA ASP A 115 -0.67 16.91 -4.73
C ASP A 115 -0.21 15.45 -4.71
N ILE A 116 0.59 15.11 -3.71
CA ILE A 116 1.01 13.73 -3.44
C ILE A 116 -0.13 13.04 -2.68
N ILE A 117 -0.87 12.19 -3.38
CA ILE A 117 -2.05 11.50 -2.84
C ILE A 117 -1.85 9.98 -2.87
N PRO A 118 -2.64 9.19 -2.11
CA PRO A 118 -2.63 7.74 -2.23
C PRO A 118 -2.87 7.28 -3.68
N ALA A 119 -2.11 6.27 -4.11
CA ALA A 119 -2.41 5.56 -5.35
C ALA A 119 -3.41 4.42 -5.07
N ASP A 120 -4.41 4.28 -5.92
CA ASP A 120 -5.36 3.17 -5.92
C ASP A 120 -5.51 2.55 -7.32
N HIS A 121 -6.50 1.68 -7.52
CA HIS A 121 -6.72 0.99 -8.78
C HIS A 121 -7.13 1.90 -9.95
N CYS A 122 -7.57 3.13 -9.69
CA CYS A 122 -8.06 4.05 -10.72
C CYS A 122 -7.25 5.35 -10.66
N LEU A 123 -6.04 5.35 -11.22
CA LEU A 123 -5.11 6.49 -11.10
C LEU A 123 -5.65 7.81 -11.71
N HIS A 124 -5.04 8.93 -11.32
CA HIS A 124 -5.34 10.29 -11.79
C HIS A 124 -4.76 10.55 -13.19
N ASP A 125 -5.11 9.69 -14.16
CA ASP A 125 -4.80 9.86 -15.58
C ASP A 125 -5.55 11.06 -16.19
N VAL A 126 -5.14 11.49 -17.40
CA VAL A 126 -5.76 12.64 -18.09
C VAL A 126 -7.27 12.44 -18.30
N GLN A 127 -7.67 11.21 -18.64
CA GLN A 127 -9.07 10.84 -18.72
C GLN A 127 -9.53 10.24 -17.39
N ASP A 128 -10.60 10.78 -16.83
CA ASP A 128 -11.17 10.31 -15.58
C ASP A 128 -12.06 9.08 -15.80
N MET A 129 -11.61 7.92 -15.31
CA MET A 129 -12.32 6.65 -15.38
C MET A 129 -13.03 6.29 -14.07
N SER A 130 -12.99 7.17 -13.07
CA SER A 130 -13.47 6.89 -11.70
C SER A 130 -15.00 6.82 -11.59
N THR A 131 -15.73 7.31 -12.58
CA THR A 131 -17.21 7.28 -12.62
C THR A 131 -17.76 6.12 -13.45
N ILE A 132 -16.90 5.33 -14.11
CA ILE A 132 -17.29 4.19 -14.94
C ILE A 132 -17.33 2.93 -14.08
N ASN A 133 -18.41 2.77 -13.32
CA ASN A 133 -18.52 1.73 -12.30
C ASN A 133 -18.98 0.38 -12.86
N HIS A 134 -18.44 -0.70 -12.32
CA HIS A 134 -18.98 -2.04 -12.55
C HIS A 134 -20.44 -2.13 -12.04
N PRO A 135 -21.36 -2.86 -12.71
CA PRO A 135 -22.79 -2.93 -12.32
C PRO A 135 -23.07 -3.48 -10.92
N ARG A 136 -22.08 -4.15 -10.32
CA ARG A 136 -22.15 -4.73 -8.97
C ARG A 136 -21.24 -4.03 -7.96
N ALA A 137 -20.75 -2.83 -8.29
CA ALA A 137 -19.91 -2.05 -7.40
C ALA A 137 -20.68 -1.60 -6.15
N ASP A 138 -20.06 -1.77 -4.99
CA ASP A 138 -20.45 -1.13 -3.75
C ASP A 138 -19.54 0.10 -3.52
N LEU A 139 -20.06 1.29 -3.85
CA LEU A 139 -19.29 2.53 -3.75
C LEU A 139 -18.94 2.89 -2.30
N SER A 140 -19.71 2.40 -1.32
CA SER A 140 -19.39 2.61 0.09
C SER A 140 -18.10 1.89 0.52
N LYS A 141 -17.67 0.91 -0.27
CA LYS A 141 -16.42 0.16 -0.08
C LYS A 141 -15.28 0.66 -0.97
N GLY A 142 -15.46 1.77 -1.69
CA GLY A 142 -14.45 2.29 -2.62
C GLY A 142 -14.32 1.49 -3.92
N GLN A 143 -15.33 0.69 -4.31
CA GLN A 143 -15.34 -0.07 -5.57
C GLN A 143 -15.70 0.78 -6.79
N TYR A 144 -15.17 2.00 -6.86
CA TYR A 144 -15.49 2.95 -7.92
C TYR A 144 -14.63 2.71 -9.17
N GLY A 145 -15.13 3.11 -10.33
CA GLY A 145 -14.39 3.19 -11.58
C GLY A 145 -13.92 1.86 -12.16
N CYS A 146 -13.09 1.98 -13.20
CA CYS A 146 -12.34 0.89 -13.81
C CYS A 146 -11.02 0.64 -13.08
N VAL A 147 -10.35 -0.46 -13.43
CA VAL A 147 -9.07 -0.89 -12.85
C VAL A 147 -7.92 -0.71 -13.84
N GLY A 148 -6.82 -0.12 -13.38
CA GLY A 148 -5.56 0.04 -14.10
C GLY A 148 -4.38 -0.61 -13.37
N GLN A 149 -3.33 -0.94 -14.12
CA GLN A 149 -2.18 -1.72 -13.62
C GLN A 149 -1.17 -0.94 -12.77
N GLY A 150 -1.26 0.39 -12.72
CA GLY A 150 -0.21 1.23 -12.13
C GLY A 150 0.04 0.95 -10.65
N LEU A 151 -1.02 0.76 -9.87
CA LEU A 151 -0.93 0.33 -8.46
C LEU A 151 -0.24 -1.04 -8.34
N HIS A 152 -0.61 -2.01 -9.17
CA HIS A 152 -0.06 -3.37 -9.08
C HIS A 152 1.41 -3.42 -9.47
N ILE A 153 1.84 -2.61 -10.44
CA ILE A 153 3.27 -2.43 -10.76
C ILE A 153 4.01 -1.89 -9.54
N ALA A 154 3.52 -0.81 -8.95
CA ALA A 154 4.16 -0.20 -7.78
C ALA A 154 4.22 -1.16 -6.58
N LYS A 155 3.15 -1.90 -6.29
CA LYS A 155 3.12 -2.93 -5.24
C LYS A 155 4.16 -4.02 -5.47
N LYS A 156 4.33 -4.47 -6.72
CA LYS A 156 5.33 -5.51 -7.06
C LYS A 156 6.77 -5.01 -6.93
N LEU A 157 7.01 -3.72 -7.15
CA LEU A 157 8.33 -3.11 -7.05
C LEU A 157 8.70 -2.72 -5.60
N LEU A 158 7.70 -2.43 -4.76
CA LEU A 158 7.88 -1.95 -3.39
C LEU A 158 8.83 -2.80 -2.51
N PRO A 159 8.86 -4.15 -2.59
CA PRO A 159 9.82 -4.96 -1.81
C PRO A 159 11.28 -4.80 -2.23
N TYR A 160 11.55 -4.19 -3.39
CA TYR A 160 12.89 -4.02 -3.94
C TYR A 160 13.46 -2.61 -3.74
N ILE A 161 12.73 -1.73 -3.06
CA ILE A 161 13.17 -0.37 -2.74
C ILE A 161 13.40 -0.24 -1.22
N PRO A 162 14.36 0.61 -0.77
CA PRO A 162 14.57 0.88 0.65
C PRO A 162 13.28 1.31 1.32
N ASN A 163 13.14 1.04 2.62
CA ASN A 163 11.96 1.46 3.38
C ASN A 163 11.88 2.98 3.52
#